data_AF-A0A1J3FNJ6-F1
#
_entry.id   AF-A0A1J3FNJ6-F1
#
_cell.length_a   1.000
_cell.length_b   1.000
_cell.length_c   1.000
_cell.angle_alpha   90.00
_cell.angle_beta   90.00
_cell.angle_gamma   90.00
#
_symmetry.space_group_name_H-M   'P 1'
#
loop_
_entity.id
_entity.type
_entity.pdbx_description
1 polymer ?
#
loop_
_entity_poly.entity_id
_entity_poly.type
_entity_poly.pdbx_seq_one_letter_code
_entity_poly.pdbx_strand_id
1 'polypeptide(L)'
;DGTHPQKKEIYITMKKIWDEIKKMGYVPDTASVLHDLEEEVKEQILRHHSEKLAIAFGLISTPDKTTLRIMKNLRVCNDCHTAIK
;
A
#
# COMPACT_ATOMS: atom_id res chain seq x y z
N ASP A 1 1.58 12.83 -3.10
CA ASP A 1 0.46 12.14 -2.40
C ASP A 1 -0.28 12.98 -1.37
N GLY A 2 0.25 14.13 -0.91
CA GLY A 2 -0.39 14.91 0.15
C GLY A 2 -1.59 15.78 -0.27
N THR A 3 -1.76 16.06 -1.57
CA THR A 3 -2.70 17.04 -2.12
C THR A 3 -3.89 16.43 -2.85
N HIS A 4 -3.96 15.10 -2.93
CA HIS A 4 -5.04 14.43 -3.66
C HIS A 4 -6.39 14.71 -2.97
N PRO A 5 -7.43 15.14 -3.71
CA PRO A 5 -8.73 15.49 -3.11
C PRO A 5 -9.36 14.32 -2.35
N GLN A 6 -9.13 13.08 -2.80
CA GLN A 6 -9.61 11.84 -2.15
C GLN A 6 -8.58 11.20 -1.20
N LYS A 7 -7.56 11.94 -0.73
CA LYS A 7 -6.47 11.37 0.10
C LYS A 7 -7.00 10.61 1.32
N LYS A 8 -8.02 11.16 1.98
CA LYS A 8 -8.61 10.56 3.18
C LYS A 8 -9.21 9.20 2.88
N GLU A 9 -9.99 9.10 1.81
CA GLU A 9 -10.66 7.88 1.36
C GLU A 9 -9.62 6.83 0.92
N ILE A 10 -8.58 7.25 0.23
CA ILE A 10 -7.45 6.38 -0.17
C ILE A 10 -6.78 5.80 1.08
N TYR A 11 -6.47 6.62 2.07
CA TYR A 11 -5.78 6.16 3.29
C TYR A 11 -6.65 5.25 4.15
N ILE A 12 -7.95 5.53 4.26
CA ILE A 12 -8.89 4.66 4.96
C ILE A 12 -9.00 3.31 4.25
N THR A 13 -9.14 3.32 2.92
CA THR A 13 -9.24 2.10 2.12
C THR A 13 -7.96 1.29 2.21
N MET A 14 -6.79 1.94 2.12
CA MET A 14 -5.51 1.26 2.26
C MET A 14 -5.33 0.68 3.66
N LYS A 15 -5.79 1.36 4.71
CA LYS A 15 -5.78 0.78 6.07
C LYS A 15 -6.62 -0.50 6.14
N LYS A 16 -7.81 -0.51 5.54
CA LYS A 16 -8.67 -1.72 5.49
C LYS A 16 -7.98 -2.87 4.77
N ILE A 17 -7.46 -2.62 3.57
CA ILE A 17 -6.73 -3.62 2.77
C ILE A 17 -5.54 -4.17 3.57
N TRP A 18 -4.77 -3.28 4.22
CA TRP A 18 -3.62 -3.65 5.04
C TRP A 18 -3.99 -4.61 6.17
N ASP A 19 -5.07 -4.29 6.89
CA ASP A 19 -5.57 -5.13 7.98
C ASP A 19 -6.11 -6.47 7.47
N GLU A 20 -6.72 -6.50 6.28
CA GLU A 20 -7.22 -7.72 5.62
C GLU A 20 -6.10 -8.63 5.17
N ILE A 21 -5.09 -8.13 4.45
CA ILE A 21 -3.98 -8.96 3.99
C ILE A 21 -3.16 -9.49 5.18
N LYS A 22 -3.01 -8.71 6.26
CA LYS A 22 -2.37 -9.18 7.50
C LYS A 22 -3.14 -10.35 8.11
N LYS A 23 -4.48 -10.31 8.13
CA LYS A 23 -5.31 -11.44 8.58
C LYS A 23 -5.18 -12.67 7.68
N MET A 24 -4.84 -12.49 6.40
CA MET A 24 -4.56 -13.57 5.46
C MET A 24 -3.13 -14.13 5.59
N GLY A 25 -2.31 -13.60 6.51
CA GLY A 25 -0.96 -14.09 6.78
C GLY A 25 0.17 -13.29 6.16
N TYR A 26 -0.12 -12.14 5.53
CA TYR A 26 0.94 -11.22 5.10
C TYR A 26 1.65 -10.60 6.32
N VAL A 27 2.98 -10.67 6.31
CA VAL A 27 3.86 -10.06 7.31
C VAL A 27 4.66 -8.95 6.62
N PRO A 28 4.54 -7.68 7.07
CA PRO A 28 5.32 -6.58 6.50
C PRO A 28 6.83 -6.81 6.66
N ASP A 29 7.58 -6.59 5.60
CA ASP A 29 9.04 -6.67 5.63
C ASP A 29 9.64 -5.31 6.02
N THR A 30 9.66 -5.02 7.33
CA THR A 30 10.19 -3.75 7.87
C THR A 30 11.67 -3.52 7.57
N ALA A 31 12.43 -4.58 7.28
CA ALA A 31 13.82 -4.46 6.84
C ALA A 31 13.95 -3.77 5.47
N SER A 32 12.87 -3.69 4.68
CA SER A 32 12.82 -2.87 3.46
C SER A 32 12.89 -1.37 3.75
N VAL A 33 12.72 -0.92 4.99
CA VAL A 33 12.88 0.48 5.41
C VAL A 33 14.23 0.65 6.09
N LEU A 34 15.20 1.25 5.39
CA LEU A 34 16.58 1.41 5.87
C LEU A 34 16.77 2.46 6.98
N HIS A 35 15.74 3.24 7.29
CA HIS A 35 15.80 4.25 8.33
C HIS A 35 15.71 3.58 9.70
N ASP A 36 16.57 3.99 10.63
CA ASP A 36 16.54 3.52 12.01
C ASP A 36 15.36 4.18 12.75
N LEU A 37 14.23 3.48 12.73
CA LEU A 37 12.94 3.91 13.26
C LEU A 37 12.31 2.74 14.02
N GLU A 38 11.34 3.04 14.87
CA GLU A 38 10.50 2.03 15.52
C GLU A 38 9.78 1.17 14.46
N GLU A 39 9.57 -0.10 14.76
CA GLU A 39 9.00 -1.07 13.82
C GLU A 39 7.58 -0.67 13.39
N GLU A 40 6.79 -0.11 14.31
CA GLU A 40 5.47 0.45 14.04
C GLU A 40 5.53 1.58 13.01
N VAL A 41 6.56 2.43 13.07
CA VAL A 41 6.76 3.54 12.14
C VAL A 41 7.19 2.99 10.77
N LYS A 42 8.08 1.99 10.73
CA LYS A 42 8.47 1.32 9.48
C LYS A 42 7.27 0.67 8.80
N GLU A 43 6.42 -0.04 9.54
CA GLU A 43 5.19 -0.60 9.01
C GLU A 43 4.26 0.49 8.44
N GLN A 44 4.15 1.63 9.12
CA GLN A 44 3.37 2.76 8.61
C GLN A 44 3.94 3.29 7.30
N ILE A 45 5.26 3.40 7.17
CA ILE A 45 5.92 3.81 5.91
C ILE A 45 5.58 2.83 4.79
N LEU A 46 5.75 1.52 5.04
CA LEU A 46 5.45 0.47 4.07
C LEU A 46 3.99 0.52 3.60
N ARG A 47 3.05 0.76 4.51
CA ARG A 47 1.62 0.88 4.18
C ARG A 47 1.33 2.04 3.22
N HIS A 48 2.12 3.12 3.27
CA HIS A 48 1.92 4.33 2.46
C HIS A 48 2.82 4.38 1.22
N HIS A 49 3.44 3.28 0.81
CA HIS A 49 4.09 3.20 -0.49
C HIS A 49 3.11 3.50 -1.63
N SER A 50 3.59 4.21 -2.65
CA SER A 50 2.74 4.72 -3.74
C SER A 50 2.03 3.61 -4.51
N GLU A 51 2.61 2.42 -4.64
CA GLU A 51 1.96 1.26 -5.27
C GLU A 51 0.68 0.85 -4.52
N LYS A 52 0.76 0.79 -3.19
CA LYS A 52 -0.38 0.41 -2.33
C LYS A 52 -1.45 1.49 -2.35
N LEU A 53 -1.05 2.76 -2.29
CA LEU A 53 -1.97 3.88 -2.42
C LEU A 53 -2.65 3.92 -3.79
N ALA A 54 -1.93 3.58 -4.87
CA ALA A 54 -2.48 3.50 -6.21
C ALA A 54 -3.52 2.37 -6.35
N ILE A 55 -3.29 1.22 -5.69
CA ILE A 55 -4.29 0.13 -5.61
C ILE A 55 -5.53 0.60 -4.87
N ALA A 56 -5.36 1.19 -3.68
CA ALA A 56 -6.48 1.72 -2.91
C ALA A 56 -7.28 2.75 -3.71
N PHE A 57 -6.60 3.65 -4.42
CA PHE A 57 -7.23 4.60 -5.32
C PHE A 57 -7.97 3.92 -6.49
N GLY A 58 -7.36 2.93 -7.13
CA GLY A 58 -7.99 2.17 -8.21
C GLY A 58 -9.26 1.47 -7.74
N LEU A 59 -9.26 0.90 -6.55
CA LEU A 59 -10.42 0.22 -5.97
C LEU A 59 -11.58 1.17 -5.62
N ILE A 60 -11.30 2.40 -5.17
CA ILE A 60 -12.37 3.39 -4.89
C ILE A 60 -12.90 4.08 -6.16
N SER A 61 -12.08 4.15 -7.21
CA SER A 61 -12.36 4.95 -8.41
C SER A 61 -12.84 4.14 -9.60
N THR A 62 -12.88 2.80 -9.49
CA THR A 62 -13.32 1.92 -10.57
C THR A 62 -14.43 0.98 -10.10
N PRO A 63 -15.32 0.53 -11.01
CA PRO A 63 -16.33 -0.47 -10.67
C PRO A 63 -15.71 -1.80 -10.26
N ASP A 64 -16.47 -2.58 -9.49
CA ASP A 64 -16.10 -3.94 -9.12
C ASP A 64 -15.72 -4.78 -10.35
N LYS A 65 -14.74 -5.67 -10.15
CA LYS A 65 -14.18 -6.57 -11.19
C LYS A 65 -13.46 -5.86 -12.34
N THR A 66 -13.19 -4.56 -12.22
CA THR A 66 -12.29 -3.85 -13.15
C THR A 66 -10.86 -4.33 -12.96
N THR A 67 -10.17 -4.66 -14.05
CA THR A 67 -8.74 -4.96 -14.01
C THR A 67 -7.94 -3.68 -13.78
N LEU A 68 -7.18 -3.63 -12.68
CA LEU A 68 -6.28 -2.52 -12.38
C LEU A 68 -4.87 -2.82 -12.89
N ARG A 69 -4.26 -1.85 -13.57
CA ARG A 69 -2.85 -1.91 -14.00
C ARG A 69 -2.05 -0.81 -13.33
N ILE A 70 -1.18 -1.19 -12.40
CA ILE A 70 -0.29 -0.26 -11.69
C ILE A 70 1.07 -0.25 -12.41
N MET A 71 1.51 0.93 -12.82
CA MET A 71 2.82 1.13 -13.47
C MET A 71 3.71 2.00 -12.59
N LYS A 72 4.96 1.58 -12.40
CA LYS A 72 5.98 2.33 -11.66
C LYS A 72 7.22 2.46 -12.55
N ASN A 73 7.83 3.65 -12.53
CA ASN A 73 9.09 3.92 -13.23
C ASN A 73 10.31 3.38 -12.47
N LEU A 74 10.15 3.13 -11.17
CA LEU A 74 11.14 2.53 -10.28
C LEU A 74 10.81 1.07 -9.99
N ARG A 75 11.83 0.30 -9.60
CA ARG A 75 11.64 -1.07 -9.10
C ARG A 75 10.69 -1.05 -7.90
N VAL A 76 9.71 -1.94 -7.92
CA VAL A 76 8.79 -2.19 -6.79
C VAL A 76 9.61 -2.77 -5.63
N CYS A 77 9.42 -2.26 -4.41
CA CYS A 77 10.13 -2.79 -3.26
C CYS A 77 9.68 -4.21 -2.92
N ASN A 78 10.52 -4.95 -2.18
CA ASN A 78 10.29 -6.36 -1.90
C ASN A 78 8.99 -6.61 -1.11
N ASP A 79 8.73 -5.73 -0.14
CA ASP A 79 7.50 -5.70 0.63
C ASP A 79 6.25 -5.49 -0.25
N CYS A 80 6.24 -4.46 -1.11
CA CYS A 80 5.12 -4.20 -2.03
C CYS A 80 4.93 -5.35 -3.03
N HIS A 81 6.03 -5.91 -3.54
CA HIS A 81 5.96 -7.05 -4.46
C HIS A 81 5.33 -8.28 -3.79
N THR A 82 5.57 -8.48 -2.50
CA THR A 82 4.96 -9.57 -1.72
C THR A 82 3.50 -9.27 -1.39
N ALA A 83 3.16 -8.03 -1.04
CA ALA A 83 1.80 -7.62 -0.70
C ALA A 83 0.81 -7.64 -1.90
N ILE A 84 1.32 -7.56 -3.13
CA ILE A 84 0.51 -7.48 -4.37
C ILE A 84 0.33 -8.86 -5.04
N LYS A 85 1.03 -9.89 -4.58
CA LYS A 85 0.85 -11.27 -5.04
C LYS A 85 -0.40 -11.89 -4.47
#